data_AF-A0A564Z539-F1
#
_entry.id   AF-A0A564Z539-F1
#
_cell.length_a   1.000
_cell.length_b   1.000
_cell.length_c   1.000
_cell.angle_alpha   90.00
_cell.angle_beta   90.00
_cell.angle_gamma   90.00
#
_symmetry.space_group_name_H-M   'P 1'
#
loop_
_entity.id
_entity.type
_entity.pdbx_description
1 polymer ?
#
loop_
_entity_poly.entity_id
_entity_poly.type
_entity_poly.pdbx_seq_one_letter_code
_entity_poly.pdbx_strand_id
1 'polypeptide(L)' 'MVDGYITSRKAVELSRLEQTFQERRWGSVEWFHEVDAVEMNTRVAAGLLVTLTSHSRRSVKEVSQKTLA' A
#
# COMPACT_ATOMS: atom_id res chain seq x y z
N MET A 1 -8.36 0.48 -0.15
CA MET A 1 -7.16 1.16 0.42
C MET A 1 -7.16 2.65 0.09
N VAL A 2 -7.32 3.03 -1.18
CA VAL A 2 -7.52 4.44 -1.58
C VAL A 2 -9.01 4.83 -1.51
N ASP A 3 -9.86 3.88 -1.85
CA ASP A 3 -11.32 3.89 -1.82
C ASP A 3 -11.94 3.38 -0.51
N GLY A 4 -11.10 3.00 0.47
CA GLY A 4 -11.55 2.56 1.80
C GLY A 4 -12.06 1.13 1.96
N TYR A 5 -12.26 0.34 0.88
CA TYR A 5 -12.83 -1.03 1.01
C TYR A 5 -11.99 -2.02 1.82
N ILE A 6 -10.66 -1.87 1.78
CA ILE A 6 -9.71 -2.67 2.55
C ILE A 6 -8.57 -1.80 3.09
N THR A 7 -8.00 -2.20 4.22
CA THR A 7 -6.79 -1.57 4.78
C THR A 7 -5.55 -1.90 3.95
N SER A 8 -4.49 -1.09 4.08
CA SER A 8 -3.22 -1.35 3.39
C SER A 8 -2.60 -2.69 3.80
N ARG A 9 -2.61 -3.00 5.10
CA ARG A 9 -2.18 -4.30 5.62
C ARG A 9 -2.95 -5.45 4.97
N LYS A 10 -4.28 -5.35 4.89
CA LYS A 10 -5.09 -6.41 4.30
C LYS A 10 -4.82 -6.57 2.80
N ALA A 11 -4.58 -5.48 2.08
CA ALA A 11 -4.18 -5.53 0.68
C ALA A 11 -2.85 -6.29 0.49
N VAL A 12 -1.84 -6.00 1.32
CA VAL A 12 -0.54 -6.71 1.28
C VAL A 12 -0.71 -8.20 1.60
N GLU A 13 -1.47 -8.55 2.63
CA GLU A 13 -1.76 -9.95 2.99
C GLU A 13 -2.42 -10.71 1.83
N LEU A 14 -3.43 -10.10 1.19
CA LEU A 14 -4.14 -10.69 0.07
C LEU A 14 -3.25 -10.86 -1.16
N SER A 15 -2.35 -9.92 -1.43
CA SER A 15 -1.38 -10.03 -2.53
C SER A 15 -0.37 -11.15 -2.33
N ARG A 16 -0.14 -11.60 -1.09
CA ARG A 16 0.85 -12.64 -0.75
C ARG A 16 0.23 -13.99 -0.41
N LEU A 17 -1.04 -14.24 -0.77
CA LEU A 17 -1.74 -15.48 -0.40
C LEU A 17 -1.00 -16.75 -0.85
N GLU A 18 -0.63 -16.81 -2.14
CA GLU A 18 0.10 -17.97 -2.70
C GLU A 18 1.46 -18.13 -2.03
N GLN A 19 2.26 -17.06 -1.95
CA GLN A 19 3.56 -17.09 -1.29
C GLN A 19 3.47 -17.61 0.14
N THR A 20 2.50 -17.08 0.92
CA THR A 20 2.27 -17.50 2.31
C THR A 20 1.86 -18.98 2.40
N PHE A 21 1.09 -19.46 1.43
CA PHE A 21 0.74 -20.88 1.36
C PHE A 21 1.96 -21.76 1.07
N GLN A 22 2.80 -21.36 0.12
CA GLN A 22 4.01 -22.07 -0.26
C GLN A 22 5.04 -22.11 0.88
N GLU A 23 5.28 -20.96 1.54
CA GLU A 23 6.13 -20.84 2.73
C GLU A 23 5.70 -21.83 3.84
N ARG A 24 4.39 -21.96 4.08
CA ARG A 24 3.86 -22.89 5.08
C ARG A 24 4.00 -24.35 4.67
N ARG A 25 3.90 -24.65 3.36
CA ARG A 25 3.91 -26.01 2.84
C ARG A 25 5.31 -26.59 2.69
N TRP A 26 6.28 -25.76 2.33
CA TRP A 26 7.63 -26.16 1.94
C TRP A 26 8.75 -25.48 2.74
N GLY A 27 8.40 -24.64 3.71
CA GLY A 27 9.36 -23.87 4.49
C GLY A 27 9.67 -22.52 3.84
N SER A 28 10.23 -21.62 4.63
CA SER A 28 10.62 -20.29 4.17
C SER A 28 12.11 -20.23 3.82
N VAL A 29 12.41 -19.47 2.78
CA VAL A 29 13.76 -19.08 2.38
C VAL A 29 13.96 -17.64 2.83
N GLU A 30 14.63 -17.46 3.97
CA GLU A 30 14.76 -16.17 4.69
C GLU A 30 15.21 -15.03 3.76
N TRP A 31 16.29 -15.25 2.99
CA TRP A 31 16.86 -14.24 2.10
C TRP A 31 15.95 -13.80 0.95
N PHE A 32 14.88 -14.54 0.64
CA PHE A 32 13.94 -14.21 -0.42
C PHE A 32 12.58 -13.77 0.14
N HIS A 33 11.93 -14.60 0.94
CA HIS A 33 10.56 -14.34 1.39
C HIS A 33 10.45 -13.18 2.39
N GLU A 34 11.44 -12.98 3.25
CA GLU A 34 11.43 -11.84 4.17
C GLU A 34 11.64 -10.53 3.41
N VAL A 35 12.59 -10.52 2.46
CA VAL A 35 12.85 -9.36 1.61
C VAL A 35 11.64 -9.02 0.76
N ASP A 36 11.00 -10.01 0.12
CA ASP A 36 9.77 -9.84 -0.66
C ASP A 36 8.63 -9.26 0.19
N ALA A 37 8.45 -9.75 1.42
CA ALA A 37 7.43 -9.23 2.33
C ALA A 37 7.67 -7.76 2.70
N VAL A 38 8.91 -7.39 3.04
CA VAL A 38 9.27 -6.01 3.39
C VAL A 38 9.16 -5.09 2.17
N GLU A 39 9.60 -5.55 1.01
CA GLU A 39 9.51 -4.80 -0.25
C GLU A 39 8.05 -4.51 -0.62
N MET A 40 7.17 -5.52 -0.56
CA MET A 40 5.74 -5.37 -0.84
C MET A 40 5.09 -4.33 0.09
N ASN A 41 5.36 -4.42 1.41
CA ASN A 41 4.86 -3.45 2.38
C ASN A 41 5.36 -2.03 2.08
N THR A 42 6.65 -1.89 1.77
CA THR A 42 7.28 -0.60 1.49
C THR A 42 6.67 0.07 0.26
N ARG A 43 6.52 -0.68 -0.84
CA ARG A 43 5.93 -0.18 -2.09
C ARG A 43 4.48 0.24 -1.90
N VAL A 44 3.69 -0.55 -1.18
CA VAL A 44 2.28 -0.23 -0.90
C VAL A 44 2.16 1.02 -0.02
N ALA A 45 2.97 1.12 1.04
CA ALA A 45 2.99 2.30 1.91
C ALA A 45 3.39 3.57 1.17
N ALA A 46 4.46 3.50 0.35
CA ALA A 46 4.92 4.62 -0.45
C ALA A 46 3.86 5.07 -1.47
N GLY A 47 3.26 4.13 -2.19
CA GLY A 47 2.19 4.42 -3.16
C GLY A 47 0.96 5.04 -2.50
N LEU A 48 0.56 4.55 -1.31
CA LEU A 48 -0.54 5.13 -0.55
C LEU A 48 -0.22 6.55 -0.09
N LEU A 49 0.99 6.80 0.43
CA LEU A 49 1.42 8.12 0.87
C LEU A 49 1.39 9.14 -0.27
N VAL A 50 1.93 8.77 -1.44
CA VAL A 50 1.91 9.62 -2.64
C VAL A 50 0.49 9.92 -3.07
N THR A 51 -0.39 8.90 -3.07
CA THR A 51 -1.79 9.05 -3.48
C THR A 51 -2.53 10.00 -2.54
N LEU A 52 -2.44 9.78 -1.22
CA LEU A 52 -3.10 10.62 -0.21
C LEU A 52 -2.57 12.05 -0.24
N THR A 53 -1.25 12.23 -0.32
CA THR A 53 -0.64 13.56 -0.36
C THR A 53 -1.01 14.32 -1.63
N SER A 54 -1.06 13.63 -2.78
CA SER A 54 -1.49 14.22 -4.05
C SER A 54 -2.95 14.64 -4.00
N HIS A 55 -3.81 13.79 -3.44
CA HIS A 55 -5.23 14.08 -3.28
C HIS A 55 -5.46 15.30 -2.35
N SER A 56 -4.81 15.32 -1.18
CA SER A 56 -4.88 16.44 -0.24
C SER A 56 -4.38 17.75 -0.86
N ARG A 57 -3.25 17.71 -1.59
CA ARG A 57 -2.71 18.90 -2.28
C ARG A 57 -3.70 19.44 -3.33
N ARG A 58 -4.38 18.56 -4.07
CA ARG A 58 -5.40 18.96 -5.05
C ARG A 58 -6.60 19.61 -4.36
N SER A 59 -7.12 19.00 -3.30
CA SER A 59 -8.25 19.53 -2.52
C SER A 59 -7.95 20.94 -1.97
N VAL A 60 -6.76 21.15 -1.39
CA VAL A 60 -6.34 22.47 -0.89
C VAL A 60 -6.29 23.52 -2.00
N LYS A 61 -5.78 23.16 -3.19
CA LYS A 61 -5.76 24.08 -4.35
C LYS A 61 -7.17 24.46 -4.79
N GLU A 62 -8.08 23.50 -4.86
CA GLU A 62 -9.47 23.73 -5.24
C GLU A 62 -10.20 24.65 -4.24
N VAL A 63 -9.97 24.46 -2.94
CA VAL A 63 -10.52 25.36 -1.90
C VAL A 63 -9.93 26.76 -2.02
N SER A 64 -8.61 26.89 -2.15
CA SER A 64 -7.95 28.19 -2.29
C SER A 64 -8.43 28.97 -3.52
N GLN A 65 -8.70 28.30 -4.63
CA GLN A 65 -9.24 28.94 -5.83
C GLN A 65 -10.68 29.44 -5.63
N LYS A 66 -11.52 28.67 -4.92
CA LYS A 66 -12.89 29.08 -4.59
C LYS A 66 -12.95 30.26 -3.62
N THR A 67 -12.01 30.40 -2.69
CA THR A 67 -11.94 31.52 -1.76
C THR A 67 -11.49 32.83 -2.42
N LEU A 68 -10.74 32.75 -3.52
CA LEU A 68 -10.21 33.89 -4.26
C LEU A 68 -11.14 34.39 -5.37
N ALA A 69 -12.21 33.65 -5.67
CA ALA A 69 -13.25 33.99 -6.65
C ALA A 69 -14.47 34.60 -5.95
#